data_AF-A0A4Y2JZ40-F1
#
_entry.id   AF-A0A4Y2JZ40-F1
#
_cell.length_a   1.000
_cell.length_b   1.000
_cell.length_c   1.000
_cell.angle_alpha   90.00
_cell.angle_beta   90.00
_cell.angle_gamma   90.00
#
_symmetry.space_group_name_H-M   'P 1'
#
loop_
_entity.id
_entity.type
_entity.pdbx_description
1 polymer ?
#
loop_
_entity_poly.entity_id
_entity_poly.type
_entity_poly.pdbx_seq_one_letter_code
_entity_poly.pdbx_strand_id
1 'polypeptide(L)'
;MSLLLRKGVYPYEYMDSHQKFDEERLPSIDSFESTLTGSGISDEDCRHAQTVWNYFNLKNMGEYHDLYVKCDVLQLADVFENFRKLCHHYYGLDCVHLFTVPGLAWQSSLKMTDQPLELFTDINMHMFVEKGNRGGISVITKRFSQENNKYLPNFDASKSIKHIIYLDCNNLYGASMVESLPYGGFEWISADVTLDWIQSIPQDSSEGYIFEVDLKYPEELHDIHNDYPLAPEKMDIKFEDLSEFSKAVLNGMKYTPSTKLVPNLKDKKNYITYYK
;
A
#
# COMPACT_ATOMS: atom_id res chain seq x y z
N MET A 1 -32.12 -18.17 1.92
CA MET A 1 -31.15 -17.41 2.76
C MET A 1 -29.80 -17.19 2.07
N SER A 2 -29.31 -18.12 1.23
CA SER A 2 -28.05 -17.94 0.46
C SER A 2 -28.04 -16.75 -0.50
N LEU A 3 -29.22 -16.30 -0.99
CA LEU A 3 -29.32 -15.17 -1.92
C LEU A 3 -28.75 -13.85 -1.38
N LEU A 4 -28.76 -13.65 -0.06
CA LEU A 4 -28.32 -12.39 0.57
C LEU A 4 -26.93 -12.51 1.22
N LEU A 5 -26.21 -13.62 1.01
CA LEU A 5 -24.86 -13.85 1.56
C LEU A 5 -23.73 -13.38 0.63
N ARG A 6 -24.07 -12.64 -0.43
CA ARG A 6 -23.11 -12.01 -1.34
C ARG A 6 -23.43 -10.53 -1.48
N LYS A 7 -22.50 -9.79 -2.09
CA LYS A 7 -22.72 -8.39 -2.49
C LYS A 7 -23.96 -8.31 -3.38
N GLY A 8 -24.89 -7.42 -3.04
CA GLY A 8 -26.06 -7.14 -3.86
C GLY A 8 -25.70 -6.50 -5.19
N VAL A 9 -26.56 -6.68 -6.19
CA VAL A 9 -26.41 -6.08 -7.52
C VAL A 9 -27.29 -4.83 -7.56
N TYR A 10 -26.71 -3.65 -7.79
CA TYR A 10 -27.46 -2.40 -7.67
C TYR A 10 -27.08 -1.42 -8.77
N PRO A 11 -28.05 -0.75 -9.44
CA PRO A 11 -27.76 0.16 -10.53
C PRO A 11 -27.56 1.58 -9.97
N TYR A 12 -26.37 1.85 -9.42
CA TYR A 12 -26.08 3.08 -8.68
C TYR A 12 -26.30 4.34 -9.51
N GLU A 13 -25.77 4.37 -10.73
CA GLU A 13 -25.87 5.50 -11.65
C GLU A 13 -27.30 5.69 -12.15
N TYR A 14 -28.06 4.60 -12.28
CA TYR A 14 -29.46 4.68 -12.66
C TYR A 14 -30.30 5.32 -11.57
N MET A 15 -30.02 5.08 -10.29
CA MET A 15 -30.86 5.56 -9.18
C MET A 15 -30.58 7.04 -8.81
N ASP A 16 -30.77 7.92 -9.80
CA ASP A 16 -30.45 9.37 -9.76
C ASP A 16 -31.61 10.29 -9.32
N SER A 17 -32.81 9.73 -9.12
CA SER A 17 -34.02 10.51 -8.86
C SER A 17 -35.03 9.71 -8.06
N HIS A 18 -35.83 10.42 -7.25
CA HIS A 18 -36.81 9.78 -6.37
C HIS A 18 -37.93 9.06 -7.14
N GLN A 19 -38.29 9.53 -8.34
CA GLN A 19 -39.33 8.87 -9.13
C GLN A 19 -38.96 7.44 -9.52
N LYS A 20 -37.67 7.12 -9.62
CA LYS A 20 -37.21 5.79 -10.00
C LYS A 20 -37.54 4.73 -8.96
N PHE A 21 -37.75 5.10 -7.70
CA PHE A 21 -38.18 4.15 -6.67
C PHE A 21 -39.60 3.60 -6.93
N ASP A 22 -40.45 4.34 -7.62
CA ASP A 22 -41.81 3.91 -7.96
C ASP A 22 -41.85 2.96 -9.17
N GLU A 23 -40.72 2.74 -9.86
CA GLU A 23 -40.69 1.87 -11.04
C GLU A 23 -40.91 0.40 -10.68
N GLU A 24 -41.92 -0.21 -11.28
CA GLU A 24 -42.40 -1.55 -10.94
C GLU A 24 -41.59 -2.70 -11.56
N ARG A 25 -40.39 -2.41 -12.06
CA ARG A 25 -39.51 -3.39 -12.70
C ARG A 25 -38.04 -3.05 -12.48
N LEU A 26 -37.19 -4.07 -12.55
CA LEU A 26 -35.76 -3.85 -12.71
C LEU A 26 -35.47 -3.11 -14.02
N PRO A 27 -34.51 -2.18 -14.03
CA PRO A 27 -34.08 -1.52 -15.25
C PRO A 27 -33.33 -2.50 -16.17
N SER A 28 -33.05 -2.06 -17.40
CA SER A 28 -32.27 -2.87 -18.35
C SER A 28 -30.87 -3.15 -17.81
N ILE A 29 -30.24 -4.23 -18.27
CA ILE A 29 -28.87 -4.58 -17.87
C ILE A 29 -27.87 -3.44 -18.18
N ASP A 30 -28.10 -2.70 -19.26
CA ASP A 30 -27.29 -1.53 -19.65
C ASP A 30 -27.33 -0.41 -18.61
N SER A 31 -28.37 -0.37 -17.77
CA SER A 31 -28.51 0.62 -16.69
C SER A 31 -27.67 0.30 -15.45
N PHE A 32 -26.96 -0.83 -15.43
CA PHE A 32 -26.05 -1.22 -14.35
C PHE A 32 -24.58 -0.92 -14.67
N GLU A 33 -24.32 -0.11 -15.70
CA GLU A 33 -22.96 0.34 -16.04
C GLU A 33 -22.39 1.24 -14.95
N SER A 34 -21.22 0.87 -14.42
CA SER A 34 -20.53 1.69 -13.44
C SER A 34 -19.52 2.62 -14.09
N THR A 35 -19.64 3.92 -13.77
CA THR A 35 -18.67 4.95 -14.17
C THR A 35 -17.29 4.72 -13.55
N LEU A 36 -17.22 4.02 -12.41
CA LEU A 36 -15.97 3.72 -11.71
C LEU A 36 -15.15 2.65 -12.44
N THR A 37 -15.82 1.63 -12.99
CA THR A 37 -15.14 0.51 -13.67
C THR A 37 -15.19 0.60 -15.19
N GLY A 38 -16.07 1.46 -15.75
CA GLY A 38 -16.32 1.55 -17.18
C GLY A 38 -16.93 0.27 -17.75
N SER A 39 -17.66 -0.48 -16.94
CA SER A 39 -18.23 -1.78 -17.32
C SER A 39 -19.59 -2.02 -16.67
N GLY A 40 -20.45 -2.76 -17.38
CA GLY A 40 -21.70 -3.29 -16.84
C GLY A 40 -21.50 -4.49 -15.91
N ILE A 41 -22.62 -5.11 -15.55
CA ILE A 41 -22.65 -6.33 -14.74
C ILE A 41 -22.57 -7.58 -15.61
N SER A 42 -22.20 -8.70 -14.99
CA SER A 42 -22.19 -10.01 -15.67
C SER A 42 -23.61 -10.56 -15.88
N ASP A 43 -23.77 -11.50 -16.81
CA ASP A 43 -25.03 -12.24 -16.98
C ASP A 43 -25.43 -13.00 -15.71
N GLU A 44 -24.46 -13.44 -14.91
CA GLU A 44 -24.71 -14.08 -13.62
C GLU A 44 -25.32 -13.10 -12.63
N ASP A 45 -24.76 -11.89 -12.51
CA ASP A 45 -25.27 -10.85 -11.63
C ASP A 45 -26.65 -10.36 -12.06
N CYS A 46 -26.90 -10.26 -13.37
CA CYS A 46 -28.22 -9.93 -13.90
C CYS A 46 -29.27 -10.99 -13.52
N ARG A 47 -28.96 -12.28 -13.72
CA ARG A 47 -29.82 -13.39 -13.28
C ARG A 47 -30.01 -13.38 -11.77
N HIS A 48 -28.98 -13.03 -11.02
CA HIS A 48 -29.05 -12.94 -9.56
C HIS A 48 -30.01 -11.83 -9.12
N ALA A 49 -29.91 -10.62 -9.68
CA ALA A 49 -30.82 -9.50 -9.39
C ALA A 49 -32.29 -9.87 -9.67
N GLN A 50 -32.56 -10.50 -10.81
CA GLN A 50 -33.89 -11.00 -11.16
C GLN A 50 -34.38 -12.07 -10.19
N THR A 51 -33.50 -12.98 -9.76
CA THR A 51 -33.83 -14.01 -8.78
C THR A 51 -34.19 -13.39 -7.43
N VAL A 52 -33.43 -12.39 -6.97
CA VAL A 52 -33.71 -11.65 -5.73
C VAL A 52 -35.06 -10.93 -5.84
N TRP A 53 -35.30 -10.18 -6.92
CA TRP A 53 -36.55 -9.49 -7.17
C TRP A 53 -37.76 -10.42 -7.06
N ASN A 54 -37.71 -11.55 -7.77
CA ASN A 54 -38.80 -12.52 -7.81
C ASN A 54 -38.96 -13.28 -6.48
N TYR A 55 -37.86 -13.67 -5.83
CA TYR A 55 -37.89 -14.46 -4.60
C TYR A 55 -38.49 -13.67 -3.43
N PHE A 56 -38.16 -12.39 -3.32
CA PHE A 56 -38.71 -11.51 -2.28
C PHE A 56 -40.03 -10.84 -2.71
N ASN A 57 -40.52 -11.14 -3.91
CA ASN A 57 -41.76 -10.58 -4.47
C ASN A 57 -41.78 -9.04 -4.41
N LEU A 58 -40.66 -8.43 -4.80
CA LEU A 58 -40.47 -6.99 -4.79
C LEU A 58 -41.32 -6.36 -5.90
N LYS A 59 -41.98 -5.26 -5.56
CA LYS A 59 -42.96 -4.61 -6.44
C LYS A 59 -42.38 -3.45 -7.21
N ASN A 60 -41.40 -2.77 -6.64
CA ASN A 60 -40.78 -1.60 -7.23
C ASN A 60 -39.31 -1.46 -6.80
N MET A 61 -38.62 -0.54 -7.44
CA MET A 61 -37.21 -0.26 -7.16
C MET A 61 -36.99 0.29 -5.74
N GLY A 62 -38.01 0.90 -5.11
CA GLY A 62 -38.01 1.29 -3.69
C GLY A 62 -37.82 0.08 -2.77
N GLU A 63 -38.64 -0.95 -2.93
CA GLU A 63 -38.53 -2.18 -2.14
C GLU A 63 -37.20 -2.92 -2.42
N TYR A 64 -36.71 -2.88 -3.67
CA TYR A 64 -35.38 -3.41 -4.02
C TYR A 64 -34.24 -2.63 -3.36
N HIS A 65 -34.33 -1.30 -3.33
CA HIS A 65 -33.39 -0.44 -2.64
C HIS A 65 -33.36 -0.69 -1.14
N ASP A 66 -34.54 -0.74 -0.50
CA ASP A 66 -34.64 -0.99 0.95
C ASP A 66 -34.05 -2.36 1.30
N LEU A 67 -34.31 -3.39 0.49
CA LEU A 67 -33.70 -4.70 0.67
C LEU A 67 -32.17 -4.63 0.51
N TYR A 68 -31.68 -3.98 -0.54
CA TYR A 68 -30.25 -3.82 -0.81
C TYR A 68 -29.54 -3.11 0.35
N VAL A 69 -30.01 -1.94 0.76
CA VAL A 69 -29.41 -1.14 1.85
C VAL A 69 -29.50 -1.89 3.18
N LYS A 70 -30.62 -2.56 3.45
CA LYS A 70 -30.75 -3.38 4.66
C LYS A 70 -29.74 -4.52 4.68
N CYS A 71 -29.49 -5.17 3.55
CA CYS A 71 -28.46 -6.21 3.46
C CYS A 71 -27.06 -5.63 3.72
N ASP A 72 -26.70 -4.52 3.08
CA ASP A 72 -25.39 -3.87 3.29
C ASP A 72 -25.17 -3.49 4.75
N VAL A 73 -26.18 -2.90 5.41
CA VAL A 73 -26.10 -2.50 6.82
C VAL A 73 -25.99 -3.72 7.75
N LEU A 74 -26.80 -4.76 7.52
CA LEU A 74 -26.75 -5.96 8.36
C LEU A 74 -25.44 -6.74 8.20
N GLN A 75 -24.94 -6.88 6.96
CA GLN A 75 -23.65 -7.52 6.70
C GLN A 75 -22.49 -6.76 7.36
N LEU A 76 -22.50 -5.42 7.27
CA LEU A 76 -21.50 -4.59 7.95
C LEU A 76 -21.59 -4.75 9.47
N ALA A 77 -22.81 -4.73 10.03
CA ALA A 77 -23.02 -4.92 11.46
C ALA A 77 -22.49 -6.28 11.93
N ASP A 78 -22.82 -7.38 11.23
CA ASP A 78 -22.35 -8.73 11.57
C ASP A 78 -20.82 -8.83 11.55
N VAL A 79 -20.18 -8.31 10.50
CA VAL A 79 -18.71 -8.29 10.38
C VAL A 79 -18.09 -7.43 11.47
N PHE A 80 -18.65 -6.26 11.75
CA PHE A 80 -18.11 -5.33 12.73
C PHE A 80 -18.28 -5.82 14.17
N GLU A 81 -19.41 -6.44 14.51
CA GLU A 81 -19.61 -7.09 15.81
C GLU A 81 -18.62 -8.24 16.01
N ASN A 82 -18.37 -9.04 14.98
CA ASN A 82 -17.35 -10.08 15.04
C ASN A 82 -15.95 -9.47 15.20
N PHE A 83 -15.62 -8.43 14.44
CA PHE A 83 -14.36 -7.71 14.57
C PHE A 83 -14.16 -7.13 15.98
N ARG A 84 -15.19 -6.53 16.58
CA ARG A 84 -15.16 -6.01 17.95
C ARG A 84 -14.91 -7.12 18.98
N LYS A 85 -15.58 -8.27 18.83
CA LYS A 85 -15.33 -9.46 19.67
C LYS A 85 -13.89 -9.94 19.55
N LEU A 86 -13.34 -10.00 18.34
CA LEU A 86 -11.94 -10.38 18.10
C LEU A 86 -10.96 -9.38 18.72
N CYS A 87 -11.18 -8.08 18.56
CA CYS A 87 -10.34 -7.03 19.16
C CYS A 87 -10.32 -7.15 20.68
N HIS A 88 -11.49 -7.36 21.29
CA HIS A 88 -11.57 -7.55 22.73
C HIS A 88 -10.89 -8.86 23.16
N HIS A 89 -11.07 -9.95 22.41
CA HIS A 89 -10.46 -11.24 22.73
C HIS A 89 -8.92 -11.21 22.66
N TYR A 90 -8.35 -10.68 21.57
CA TYR A 90 -6.90 -10.71 21.35
C TYR A 90 -6.15 -9.57 22.03
N TYR A 91 -6.72 -8.36 22.05
CA TYR A 91 -6.05 -7.17 22.53
C TYR A 91 -6.63 -6.64 23.85
N GLY A 92 -7.81 -7.11 24.25
CA GLY A 92 -8.55 -6.53 25.38
C GLY A 92 -8.90 -5.06 25.15
N LEU A 93 -9.00 -4.64 23.89
CA LEU A 93 -9.36 -3.28 23.48
C LEU A 93 -10.69 -3.32 22.75
N ASP A 94 -11.51 -2.30 22.97
CA ASP A 94 -12.72 -2.11 22.19
C ASP A 94 -12.41 -1.17 21.02
N CYS A 95 -12.49 -1.71 19.80
CA CYS A 95 -12.15 -0.97 18.59
C CYS A 95 -13.04 0.25 18.34
N VAL A 96 -14.23 0.32 18.97
CA VAL A 96 -15.14 1.49 18.83
C VAL A 96 -14.61 2.75 19.53
N HIS A 97 -13.61 2.61 20.41
CA HIS A 97 -12.93 3.76 21.04
C HIS A 97 -11.77 4.31 20.21
N LEU A 98 -11.55 3.76 19.01
CA LEU A 98 -10.42 4.04 18.16
C LEU A 98 -10.92 4.49 16.79
N PHE A 99 -10.37 5.59 16.29
CA PHE A 99 -10.81 6.18 15.02
C PHE A 99 -10.46 5.32 13.80
N THR A 100 -9.35 4.56 13.85
CA THR A 100 -8.82 3.84 12.70
C THR A 100 -8.16 2.51 13.10
N VAL A 101 -8.06 1.58 12.16
CA VAL A 101 -7.36 0.29 12.36
C VAL A 101 -5.87 0.48 12.68
N PRO A 102 -5.11 1.42 12.05
CA PRO A 102 -3.76 1.75 12.50
C PRO A 102 -3.70 2.24 13.95
N GLY A 103 -4.66 3.04 14.40
CA GLY A 103 -4.76 3.48 15.80
C GLY A 103 -5.01 2.31 16.75
N LEU A 104 -5.86 1.35 16.35
CA LEU A 104 -6.05 0.09 17.07
C LEU A 104 -4.76 -0.73 17.13
N ALA A 105 -4.08 -0.91 16.01
CA ALA A 105 -2.83 -1.66 15.96
C ALA A 105 -1.77 -1.04 16.89
N TRP A 106 -1.63 0.28 16.88
CA TRP A 106 -0.72 1.03 17.73
C TRP A 106 -1.04 0.89 19.23
N GLN A 107 -2.31 1.08 19.62
CA GLN A 107 -2.69 0.89 21.02
C GLN A 107 -2.56 -0.56 21.47
N SER A 108 -2.87 -1.51 20.58
CA SER A 108 -2.69 -2.93 20.84
C SER A 108 -1.21 -3.25 21.08
N SER A 109 -0.31 -2.74 20.23
CA SER A 109 1.13 -2.97 20.39
C SER A 109 1.64 -2.42 21.72
N LEU A 110 1.30 -1.17 22.06
CA LEU A 110 1.71 -0.56 23.33
C LEU A 110 1.20 -1.35 24.54
N LYS A 111 -0.07 -1.76 24.52
CA LYS A 111 -0.66 -2.53 25.62
C LYS A 111 -0.06 -3.93 25.75
N MET A 112 0.29 -4.57 24.64
CA MET A 112 0.83 -5.93 24.64
C MET A 112 2.31 -5.96 25.04
N THR A 113 3.08 -4.94 24.68
CA THR A 113 4.52 -4.88 24.99
C THR A 113 4.82 -4.21 26.34
N ASP A 114 3.92 -3.35 26.82
CA ASP A 114 4.14 -2.48 27.99
C ASP A 114 5.44 -1.66 27.87
N GLN A 115 5.88 -1.41 26.64
CA GLN A 115 7.13 -0.73 26.36
C GLN A 115 6.92 0.80 26.43
N PRO A 116 7.58 1.52 27.36
CA PRO A 116 7.56 2.97 27.35
C PRO A 116 8.32 3.47 26.12
N LEU A 117 7.66 4.33 25.33
CA LEU A 117 8.26 5.02 24.20
C LEU A 117 8.52 6.46 24.58
N GLU A 118 9.76 6.89 24.45
CA GLU A 118 10.13 8.29 24.61
C GLU A 118 9.69 9.09 23.38
N LEU A 119 9.20 10.31 23.62
CA LEU A 119 8.86 11.23 22.56
C LEU A 119 10.01 12.21 22.34
N PHE A 120 10.28 12.58 21.09
CA PHE A 120 11.20 13.68 20.82
C PHE A 120 10.69 14.98 21.44
N THR A 121 11.49 15.57 22.32
CA THR A 121 11.23 16.90 22.90
C THR A 121 11.96 18.02 22.15
N ASP A 122 12.96 17.68 21.34
CA ASP A 122 13.67 18.60 20.45
C ASP A 122 13.12 18.49 19.02
N ILE A 123 12.64 19.61 18.49
CA ILE A 123 12.12 19.71 17.12
C ILE A 123 13.19 19.38 16.07
N ASN A 124 14.47 19.67 16.35
CA ASN A 124 15.55 19.38 15.41
C ASN A 124 15.77 17.87 15.29
N MET A 125 15.68 17.11 16.38
CA MET A 125 15.75 15.64 16.34
C MET A 125 14.58 15.08 15.53
N HIS A 126 13.38 15.60 15.76
CA HIS A 126 12.20 15.18 15.00
C HIS A 126 12.38 15.42 13.50
N MET A 127 12.77 16.64 13.10
CA MET A 127 13.02 16.98 11.69
C MET A 127 14.16 16.15 11.08
N PHE A 128 15.20 15.86 11.85
CA PHE A 128 16.34 15.03 11.42
C PHE A 128 15.88 13.60 11.10
N VAL A 129 15.13 12.97 12.01
CA VAL A 129 14.59 11.63 11.79
C VAL A 129 13.58 11.61 10.65
N GLU A 130 12.69 12.60 10.55
CA GLU A 130 11.73 12.70 9.44
C GLU A 130 12.41 12.84 8.07
N LYS A 131 13.48 13.64 7.98
CA LYS A 131 14.30 13.76 6.77
C LYS A 131 14.94 12.41 6.40
N GLY A 132 15.28 11.59 7.40
CA GLY A 132 15.75 10.22 7.27
C GLY A 132 14.69 9.16 6.99
N ASN A 133 13.39 9.48 6.98
CA ASN A 133 12.35 8.48 6.71
C ASN A 133 12.18 8.26 5.20
N ARG A 134 12.23 7.00 4.75
CA ARG A 134 11.98 6.59 3.36
C ARG A 134 10.85 5.57 3.30
N GLY A 135 10.14 5.56 2.16
CA GLY A 135 9.14 4.54 1.86
C GLY A 135 9.77 3.28 1.27
N GLY A 136 8.91 2.35 0.83
CA GLY A 136 9.34 1.16 0.10
C GLY A 136 10.01 1.51 -1.23
N ILE A 137 11.06 0.76 -1.58
CA ILE A 137 11.74 0.89 -2.86
C ILE A 137 10.88 0.25 -3.94
N SER A 138 10.52 1.04 -4.96
CA SER A 138 9.78 0.56 -6.14
C SER A 138 10.58 0.90 -7.39
N VAL A 139 11.21 -0.10 -7.99
CA VAL A 139 12.10 0.06 -9.14
C VAL A 139 11.76 -0.91 -10.26
N ILE A 140 11.89 -0.45 -11.50
CA ILE A 140 11.76 -1.27 -12.71
C ILE A 140 13.10 -1.18 -13.44
N THR A 141 13.92 -2.23 -13.32
CA THR A 141 15.24 -2.29 -13.96
C THR A 141 15.13 -2.76 -15.42
N LYS A 142 14.14 -3.62 -15.68
CA LYS A 142 13.81 -4.13 -17.02
C LYS A 142 12.34 -3.85 -17.35
N ARG A 143 12.12 -2.95 -18.31
CA ARG A 143 10.76 -2.48 -18.70
C ARG A 143 9.84 -3.58 -19.22
N PHE A 144 10.41 -4.57 -19.93
CA PHE A 144 9.62 -5.66 -20.49
C PHE A 144 10.41 -6.97 -20.50
N SER A 145 9.73 -8.03 -20.07
CA SER A 145 10.24 -9.38 -20.07
C SER A 145 9.08 -10.33 -20.32
N GLN A 146 9.13 -11.06 -21.43
CA GLN A 146 8.16 -12.12 -21.72
C GLN A 146 8.78 -13.48 -21.41
N GLU A 147 7.99 -14.36 -20.82
CA GLU A 147 8.34 -15.75 -20.56
C GLU A 147 8.28 -16.58 -21.85
N ASN A 148 9.16 -17.57 -22.00
CA ASN A 148 9.10 -18.55 -23.09
C ASN A 148 9.39 -19.93 -22.50
N ASN A 149 8.35 -20.60 -22.03
CA ASN A 149 8.48 -21.94 -21.47
C ASN A 149 7.42 -22.89 -22.07
N LYS A 150 7.73 -24.19 -22.06
CA LYS A 150 6.92 -25.25 -22.72
C LYS A 150 5.51 -25.46 -22.14
N TYR A 151 5.20 -24.85 -21.00
CA TYR A 151 3.89 -24.95 -20.34
C TYR A 151 2.92 -23.84 -20.77
N LEU A 152 3.38 -22.87 -21.56
CA LEU A 152 2.56 -21.76 -22.04
C LEU A 152 1.95 -22.07 -23.43
N PRO A 153 0.69 -21.65 -23.70
CA PRO A 153 0.05 -21.84 -25.01
C PRO A 153 0.78 -21.17 -26.19
N ASN A 154 1.56 -20.14 -25.93
CA ASN A 154 2.32 -19.35 -26.91
C ASN A 154 3.82 -19.72 -26.94
N PHE A 155 4.20 -20.91 -26.45
CA PHE A 155 5.58 -21.39 -26.49
C PHE A 155 6.14 -21.40 -27.91
N ASP A 156 7.35 -20.87 -28.06
CA ASP A 156 8.07 -20.82 -29.33
C ASP A 156 9.39 -21.60 -29.20
N ALA A 157 9.43 -22.78 -29.82
CA ALA A 157 10.59 -23.68 -29.80
C ALA A 157 11.81 -23.10 -30.53
N SER A 158 11.65 -22.05 -31.34
CA SER A 158 12.76 -21.35 -32.00
C SER A 158 13.49 -20.37 -31.08
N LYS A 159 12.89 -20.01 -29.94
CA LYS A 159 13.45 -19.07 -28.95
C LYS A 159 14.03 -19.81 -27.75
N SER A 160 14.96 -19.16 -27.06
CA SER A 160 15.52 -19.71 -25.82
C SER A 160 14.45 -19.86 -24.75
N ILE A 161 14.58 -20.92 -23.94
CA ILE A 161 13.72 -21.13 -22.78
C ILE A 161 14.01 -20.04 -21.76
N LYS A 162 12.95 -19.41 -21.25
CA LYS A 162 13.04 -18.33 -20.29
C LYS A 162 11.90 -18.44 -19.30
N HIS A 163 12.22 -18.33 -18.02
CA HIS A 163 11.29 -18.34 -16.91
C HIS A 163 11.24 -16.96 -16.23
N ILE A 164 10.10 -16.65 -15.62
CA ILE A 164 9.94 -15.49 -14.72
C ILE A 164 9.55 -16.04 -13.36
N ILE A 165 10.24 -15.60 -12.32
CA ILE A 165 9.93 -15.96 -10.94
C ILE A 165 9.27 -14.79 -10.24
N TYR A 166 8.26 -15.08 -9.42
CA TYR A 166 7.63 -14.12 -8.51
C TYR A 166 8.03 -14.49 -7.08
N LEU A 167 8.66 -13.56 -6.38
CA LEU A 167 9.06 -13.70 -4.99
C LEU A 167 8.40 -12.60 -4.18
N ASP A 168 7.77 -13.00 -3.08
CA ASP A 168 7.10 -12.09 -2.16
C ASP A 168 7.49 -12.45 -0.73
N CYS A 169 7.83 -11.45 0.07
CA CYS A 169 8.24 -11.63 1.45
C CYS A 169 7.02 -11.56 2.36
N ASN A 170 6.67 -12.70 2.98
CA ASN A 170 5.59 -12.77 3.95
C ASN A 170 5.86 -11.83 5.14
N ASN A 171 5.04 -10.80 5.30
CA ASN A 171 5.11 -9.85 6.42
C ASN A 171 6.49 -9.16 6.55
N LEU A 172 6.99 -8.56 5.46
CA LEU A 172 8.29 -7.88 5.39
C LEU A 172 8.54 -6.90 6.55
N TYR A 173 7.59 -6.01 6.84
CA TYR A 173 7.72 -5.05 7.93
C TYR A 173 7.68 -5.73 9.29
N GLY A 174 6.81 -6.72 9.50
CA GLY A 174 6.76 -7.46 10.76
C GLY A 174 8.05 -8.22 11.02
N ALA A 175 8.70 -8.80 10.00
CA ALA A 175 10.01 -9.41 10.13
C ALA A 175 11.07 -8.38 10.59
N SER A 176 11.03 -7.18 10.02
CA SER A 176 11.94 -6.09 10.42
C SER A 176 11.65 -5.57 11.84
N MET A 177 10.39 -5.64 12.29
CA MET A 177 9.98 -5.20 13.63
C MET A 177 10.34 -6.18 14.75
N VAL A 178 10.82 -7.38 14.43
CA VAL A 178 11.35 -8.33 15.42
C VAL A 178 12.80 -7.99 15.81
N GLU A 179 13.49 -7.21 14.97
CA GLU A 179 14.82 -6.70 15.29
C GLU A 179 14.76 -5.63 16.38
N SER A 180 15.92 -5.31 16.98
CA SER A 180 16.00 -4.26 17.97
C SER A 180 15.74 -2.88 17.36
N LEU A 181 14.72 -2.18 17.86
CA LEU A 181 14.33 -0.84 17.42
C LEU A 181 14.58 0.22 18.51
N PRO A 182 14.86 1.47 18.12
CA PRO A 182 15.02 2.57 19.07
C PRO A 182 13.67 2.91 19.73
N TYR A 183 13.66 3.07 21.05
CA TYR A 183 12.46 3.39 21.82
C TYR A 183 12.64 4.54 22.83
N GLY A 184 13.88 4.96 23.11
CA GLY A 184 14.20 6.06 24.02
C GLY A 184 15.70 6.24 24.24
N GLY A 185 16.05 7.14 25.16
CA GLY A 185 17.41 7.62 25.40
C GLY A 185 17.89 8.55 24.28
N PHE A 186 17.01 9.37 23.72
CA PHE A 186 17.36 10.17 22.54
C PHE A 186 18.22 11.38 22.92
N GLU A 187 19.46 11.40 22.46
CA GLU A 187 20.39 12.51 22.69
C GLU A 187 21.24 12.84 21.47
N TRP A 188 21.65 14.11 21.36
CA TRP A 188 22.65 14.52 20.39
C TRP A 188 24.03 14.17 20.92
N ILE A 189 24.85 13.54 20.10
CA ILE A 189 26.25 13.26 20.43
C ILE A 189 27.08 14.52 20.16
N SER A 190 27.76 15.03 21.19
CA SER A 190 28.62 16.22 21.10
C SER A 190 30.06 15.91 20.66
N ALA A 191 30.35 14.68 20.27
CA ALA A 191 31.69 14.20 19.94
C ALA A 191 32.01 14.34 18.44
N ASP A 192 33.30 14.47 18.12
CA ASP A 192 33.79 14.35 16.74
C ASP A 192 33.61 12.91 16.26
N VAL A 193 32.59 12.69 15.43
CA VAL A 193 32.29 11.39 14.84
C VAL A 193 33.26 11.12 13.69
N THR A 194 34.16 10.14 13.87
CA THR A 194 35.09 9.69 12.82
C THR A 194 34.63 8.38 12.18
N LEU A 195 35.12 8.08 10.97
CA LEU A 195 34.84 6.80 10.30
C LEU A 195 35.34 5.61 11.12
N ASP A 196 36.52 5.70 11.71
CA ASP A 196 37.10 4.63 12.54
C ASP A 196 36.23 4.36 13.77
N TRP A 197 35.66 5.41 14.37
CA TRP A 197 34.74 5.24 15.49
C TRP A 197 33.44 4.57 15.04
N ILE A 198 32.82 5.01 13.93
CA ILE A 198 31.61 4.36 13.39
C ILE A 198 31.86 2.86 13.13
N GLN A 199 33.01 2.53 12.53
CA GLN A 199 33.38 1.14 12.24
C GLN A 199 33.70 0.31 13.49
N SER A 200 33.95 0.95 14.63
CA SER A 200 34.21 0.27 15.90
C SER A 200 32.95 -0.10 16.68
N ILE A 201 31.78 0.40 16.26
CA ILE A 201 30.50 0.14 16.94
C ILE A 201 30.10 -1.33 16.73
N PRO A 202 29.85 -2.11 17.81
CA PRO A 202 29.40 -3.49 17.69
C PRO A 202 27.98 -3.59 17.12
N GLN A 203 27.74 -4.60 16.28
CA GLN A 203 26.43 -4.83 15.67
C GLN A 203 25.35 -5.26 16.69
N ASP A 204 25.77 -5.84 17.82
CA ASP A 204 24.90 -6.26 18.93
C ASP A 204 24.79 -5.19 20.03
N SER A 205 25.20 -3.95 19.73
CA SER A 205 25.12 -2.83 20.66
C SER A 205 23.68 -2.59 21.16
N SER A 206 23.56 -2.32 22.47
CA SER A 206 22.29 -1.86 23.06
C SER A 206 21.88 -0.48 22.56
N GLU A 207 22.85 0.34 22.16
CA GLU A 207 22.66 1.67 21.60
C GLU A 207 22.68 1.62 20.07
N GLY A 208 21.81 2.41 19.44
CA GLY A 208 21.82 2.61 17.99
C GLY A 208 22.09 4.07 17.66
N TYR A 209 22.62 4.32 16.46
CA TYR A 209 23.08 5.65 16.06
C TYR A 209 22.44 6.08 14.75
N ILE A 210 22.04 7.34 14.65
CA ILE A 210 21.56 7.94 13.39
C ILE A 210 22.59 8.97 12.95
N PHE A 211 23.16 8.77 11.76
CA PHE A 211 24.20 9.63 11.20
C PHE A 211 23.68 10.42 10.01
N GLU A 212 24.16 11.64 9.83
CA GLU A 212 24.11 12.35 8.55
C GLU A 212 25.49 12.30 7.91
N VAL A 213 25.60 11.66 6.75
CA VAL A 213 26.88 11.36 6.10
C VAL A 213 26.87 11.67 4.61
N ASP A 214 28.05 11.93 4.06
CA ASP A 214 28.25 11.92 2.62
C ASP A 214 28.67 10.51 2.18
N LEU A 215 27.97 9.95 1.19
CA LEU A 215 28.27 8.63 0.65
C LEU A 215 28.85 8.77 -0.74
N LYS A 216 30.01 8.17 -0.99
CA LYS A 216 30.51 7.96 -2.35
C LYS A 216 29.93 6.67 -2.92
N TYR A 217 29.59 6.66 -4.20
CA TYR A 217 29.13 5.49 -4.93
C TYR A 217 30.17 5.11 -6.00
N PRO A 218 31.16 4.27 -5.64
CA PRO A 218 32.28 3.93 -6.52
C PRO A 218 31.83 3.36 -7.87
N GLU A 219 32.49 3.76 -8.96
CA GLU A 219 32.16 3.36 -10.33
C GLU A 219 32.25 1.84 -10.53
N GLU A 220 33.17 1.17 -9.84
CA GLU A 220 33.32 -0.28 -9.89
C GLU A 220 32.09 -1.07 -9.37
N LEU A 221 31.19 -0.42 -8.63
CA LEU A 221 29.94 -1.02 -8.14
C LEU A 221 28.75 -0.79 -9.08
N HIS A 222 28.90 0.05 -10.11
CA HIS A 222 27.77 0.48 -10.93
C HIS A 222 27.12 -0.68 -11.68
N ASP A 223 27.92 -1.54 -12.30
CA ASP A 223 27.41 -2.71 -13.03
C ASP A 223 26.73 -3.72 -12.09
N ILE A 224 27.32 -3.96 -10.91
CA ILE A 224 26.82 -4.94 -9.93
C ILE A 224 25.51 -4.44 -9.29
N HIS A 225 25.39 -3.14 -9.04
CA HIS A 225 24.22 -2.54 -8.39
C HIS A 225 23.21 -1.95 -9.37
N ASN A 226 23.39 -2.10 -10.68
CA ASN A 226 22.50 -1.49 -11.68
C ASN A 226 21.05 -1.99 -11.54
N ASP A 227 20.86 -3.24 -11.14
CA ASP A 227 19.54 -3.83 -10.88
C ASP A 227 18.97 -3.48 -9.50
N TYR A 228 19.80 -3.00 -8.57
CA TYR A 228 19.33 -2.60 -7.24
C TYR A 228 20.24 -1.54 -6.61
N PRO A 229 20.17 -0.27 -7.07
CA PRO A 229 20.99 0.78 -6.50
C PRO A 229 20.68 0.98 -5.01
N LEU A 230 21.74 1.02 -4.19
CA LEU A 230 21.62 1.17 -2.75
C LEU A 230 21.42 2.64 -2.35
N ALA A 231 21.03 2.86 -1.09
CA ALA A 231 20.84 4.19 -0.49
C ALA A 231 19.94 5.12 -1.33
N PRO A 232 18.67 4.76 -1.59
CA PRO A 232 17.76 5.60 -2.35
C PRO A 232 17.53 6.94 -1.63
N GLU A 233 17.36 8.01 -2.41
CA GLU A 233 17.16 9.37 -1.89
C GLU A 233 15.87 9.98 -2.40
N LYS A 234 15.28 10.87 -1.59
CA LYS A 234 14.15 11.70 -2.04
C LYS A 234 14.72 12.82 -2.90
N MET A 235 14.35 12.86 -4.17
CA MET A 235 14.77 13.92 -5.09
C MET A 235 13.62 14.40 -5.96
N ASP A 236 13.65 15.68 -6.30
CA ASP A 236 12.75 16.24 -7.30
C ASP A 236 13.21 15.81 -8.68
N ILE A 237 12.34 15.10 -9.39
CA ILE A 237 12.59 14.75 -10.78
C ILE A 237 12.43 16.03 -11.60
N LYS A 238 13.46 16.43 -12.33
CA LYS A 238 13.39 17.55 -13.27
C LYS A 238 13.06 17.04 -14.67
N PHE A 239 12.63 17.95 -15.54
CA PHE A 239 12.35 17.60 -16.93
C PHE A 239 13.60 17.06 -17.65
N GLU A 240 14.79 17.57 -17.31
CA GLU A 240 16.06 17.04 -17.84
C GLU A 240 16.37 15.60 -17.42
N ASP A 241 15.87 15.14 -16.27
CA ASP A 241 16.08 13.78 -15.77
C ASP A 241 15.21 12.74 -16.49
N LEU A 242 14.23 13.18 -17.28
CA LEU A 242 13.34 12.29 -18.02
C LEU A 242 14.07 11.62 -19.19
N SER A 243 13.75 10.35 -19.41
CA SER A 243 14.17 9.65 -20.63
C SER A 243 13.53 10.28 -21.87
N GLU A 244 14.18 10.17 -23.03
CA GLU A 244 13.63 10.67 -24.30
C GLU A 244 12.25 10.09 -24.62
N PHE A 245 12.01 8.82 -24.26
CA PHE A 245 10.68 8.23 -24.36
C PHE A 245 9.65 8.93 -23.47
N SER A 246 9.99 9.18 -22.20
CA SER A 246 9.11 9.89 -21.26
C SER A 246 8.81 11.31 -21.74
N LYS A 247 9.80 12.01 -22.31
CA LYS A 247 9.62 13.33 -22.92
C LYS A 247 8.68 13.28 -24.12
N ALA A 248 8.82 12.27 -24.99
CA ALA A 248 7.93 12.07 -26.13
C ALA A 248 6.48 11.78 -25.70
N VAL A 249 6.29 10.94 -24.67
CA VAL A 249 4.95 10.61 -24.12
C VAL A 249 4.24 11.82 -23.52
N LEU A 250 4.98 12.79 -22.97
CA LEU A 250 4.36 14.03 -22.48
C LEU A 250 3.58 14.75 -23.58
N ASN A 251 3.94 14.62 -24.86
CA ASN A 251 3.14 15.05 -26.02
C ASN A 251 2.47 16.44 -25.87
N GLY A 252 3.20 17.43 -25.35
CA GLY A 252 2.68 18.79 -25.11
C GLY A 252 1.95 19.02 -23.78
N MET A 253 1.78 17.99 -22.96
CA MET A 253 1.29 18.12 -21.58
C MET A 253 2.33 18.81 -20.70
N LYS A 254 1.84 19.63 -19.76
CA LYS A 254 2.68 20.34 -18.79
C LYS A 254 3.34 19.36 -17.84
N TYR A 255 4.67 19.37 -17.80
CA TYR A 255 5.42 18.66 -16.77
C TYR A 255 5.20 19.32 -15.40
N THR A 256 4.85 18.52 -14.40
CA THR A 256 4.77 18.96 -13.00
C THR A 256 5.84 18.22 -12.20
N PRO A 257 6.85 18.93 -11.66
CA PRO A 257 7.86 18.33 -10.80
C PRO A 257 7.21 17.61 -9.63
N SER A 258 7.80 16.47 -9.25
CA SER A 258 7.38 15.76 -8.05
C SER A 258 8.59 15.11 -7.39
N THR A 259 8.59 15.14 -6.06
CA THR A 259 9.59 14.44 -5.26
C THR A 259 9.31 12.94 -5.33
N LYS A 260 10.33 12.16 -5.67
CA LYS A 260 10.28 10.69 -5.73
C LYS A 260 11.41 10.11 -4.88
N LEU A 261 11.19 8.90 -4.35
CA LEU A 261 12.26 8.10 -3.80
C LEU A 261 12.96 7.38 -4.97
N VAL A 262 14.22 7.71 -5.21
CA VAL A 262 14.94 7.27 -6.41
C VAL A 262 16.17 6.47 -6.03
N PRO A 263 16.20 5.16 -6.36
CA PRO A 263 17.43 4.38 -6.40
C PRO A 263 18.29 4.90 -7.55
N ASN A 264 19.50 5.36 -7.25
CA ASN A 264 20.44 5.84 -8.26
C ASN A 264 21.89 5.64 -7.81
N LEU A 265 22.82 5.55 -8.77
CA LEU A 265 24.24 5.27 -8.57
C LEU A 265 25.09 6.53 -8.33
N LYS A 266 24.47 7.68 -8.00
CA LYS A 266 25.20 8.92 -7.71
C LYS A 266 25.74 8.93 -6.29
N ASP A 267 26.76 9.74 -6.03
CA ASP A 267 27.15 10.10 -4.67
C ASP A 267 25.95 10.74 -3.92
N LYS A 268 25.87 10.50 -2.61
CA LYS A 268 24.82 11.06 -1.74
C LYS A 268 25.43 12.11 -0.84
N LYS A 269 24.68 13.18 -0.60
CA LYS A 269 25.06 14.27 0.29
C LYS A 269 24.07 14.38 1.44
N ASN A 270 24.58 14.59 2.66
CA ASN A 270 23.76 14.71 3.87
C ASN A 270 22.74 13.55 4.01
N TYR A 271 23.19 12.33 3.70
CA TYR A 271 22.37 11.14 3.76
C TYR A 271 22.21 10.70 5.20
N ILE A 272 20.96 10.70 5.69
CA ILE A 272 20.66 10.24 7.04
C ILE A 272 20.58 8.71 7.05
N THR A 273 21.26 8.00 7.94
CA THR A 273 21.15 6.54 8.01
C THR A 273 21.17 6.09 9.46
N TYR A 274 20.41 5.03 9.74
CA TYR A 274 20.46 4.35 11.03
C TYR A 274 21.49 3.23 10.98
N TYR A 275 22.30 3.12 12.02
CA TYR A 275 23.26 2.05 12.21
C TYR A 275 22.98 1.35 13.54
N LYS A 276 22.80 0.04 13.44
CA LYS A 276 22.81 -0.93 14.52
C LYS A 276 23.38 -2.23 13.98
#